data_AF-A0A352UE02-F1
#
_entry.id   AF-A0A352UE02-F1
#
_cell.length_a   1.000
_cell.length_b   1.000
_cell.length_c   1.000
_cell.angle_alpha   90.00
_cell.angle_beta   90.00
_cell.angle_gamma   90.00
#
_symmetry.space_group_name_H-M   'P 1'
#
loop_
_entity.id
_entity.type
_entity.pdbx_description
1 polymer ?
#
loop_
_entity_poly.entity_id
_entity_poly.type
_entity_poly.pdbx_seq_one_letter_code
_entity_poly.pdbx_strand_id
1 'polypeptide(L)'
;MEPDNVDGFLNNTGFPLTYDDQLKFNIWPTGQAHQRGLSIGLKNDMVQIPDLIAHFGWALNEECFQFDECETLLPFIDAGKTVFNVEYALETSEFCEQARELQFMSPKKTGCRRNSRGLLTVPDFKMSDIIQESVRLTLPATMEDDLEWH
;
A
#
# COMPACT_ATOMS: atom_id res chain seq x y z
N MET A 1 5.91 1.71 6.84
CA MET A 1 7.07 1.24 6.09
C MET A 1 6.61 0.66 4.77
N GLU A 2 7.47 0.71 3.77
CA GLU A 2 7.19 0.28 2.40
C GLU A 2 8.43 -0.49 1.95
N PRO A 3 8.44 -1.83 2.08
CA PRO A 3 9.57 -2.64 1.62
C PRO A 3 9.47 -2.83 0.11
N ASP A 4 10.43 -2.27 -0.62
CA ASP A 4 10.53 -2.39 -2.06
C ASP A 4 11.14 -3.75 -2.48
N ASN A 5 10.90 -4.17 -3.73
CA ASN A 5 11.36 -5.44 -4.33
C ASN A 5 10.94 -6.69 -3.53
N VAL A 6 9.67 -6.73 -3.13
CA VAL A 6 9.04 -7.84 -2.39
C VAL A 6 8.35 -8.86 -3.31
N ASP A 7 8.71 -8.87 -4.59
CA ASP A 7 8.19 -9.71 -5.67
C ASP A 7 9.31 -10.46 -6.42
N GLY A 8 10.45 -10.68 -5.75
CA GLY A 8 11.67 -11.23 -6.35
C GLY A 8 11.49 -12.62 -6.98
N PHE A 9 10.54 -13.43 -6.52
CA PHE A 9 10.25 -14.75 -7.11
C PHE A 9 9.67 -14.68 -8.53
N LEU A 10 9.13 -13.53 -8.95
CA LEU A 10 8.66 -13.29 -10.32
C LEU A 10 9.79 -12.86 -11.27
N ASN A 11 11.00 -12.64 -10.73
CA ASN A 11 12.10 -12.00 -11.43
C ASN A 11 13.33 -12.90 -11.49
N ASN A 12 14.19 -12.67 -12.49
CA ASN A 12 15.50 -13.32 -12.54
C ASN A 12 16.49 -12.61 -11.60
N THR A 13 16.48 -13.02 -10.33
CA THR A 13 17.35 -12.46 -9.29
C THR A 13 18.75 -13.10 -9.24
N GLY A 14 18.96 -14.21 -9.96
CA GLY A 14 20.13 -15.06 -9.79
C GLY A 14 20.04 -16.03 -8.59
N PHE A 15 18.94 -16.00 -7.83
CA PHE A 15 18.63 -16.94 -6.74
C PHE A 15 17.38 -17.76 -7.07
N PRO A 16 17.28 -19.01 -6.60
CA PRO A 16 16.11 -19.86 -6.82
C PRO A 16 14.97 -19.51 -5.84
N LEU A 17 14.50 -18.26 -5.86
CA LEU A 17 13.42 -17.81 -5.00
C LEU A 17 12.09 -18.44 -5.44
N THR A 18 11.41 -19.11 -4.52
CA THR A 18 10.08 -19.66 -4.76
C THR A 18 8.99 -18.73 -4.25
N TYR A 19 7.73 -19.00 -4.66
CA TYR A 19 6.54 -18.37 -4.09
C TYR A 19 6.56 -18.46 -2.55
N ASP A 20 6.83 -19.63 -1.99
CA ASP A 20 6.83 -19.84 -0.53
C ASP A 20 7.97 -19.11 0.18
N ASP A 21 9.12 -18.93 -0.49
CA ASP A 21 10.22 -18.15 0.07
C ASP A 21 9.86 -16.67 0.15
N GLN A 22 9.28 -16.12 -0.92
CA GLN A 22 8.79 -14.76 -0.94
C GLN A 22 7.69 -14.55 0.10
N LEU A 23 6.74 -15.49 0.20
CA LEU A 23 5.62 -15.40 1.13
C LEU A 23 6.11 -15.32 2.58
N LYS A 24 7.04 -16.21 2.96
CA LYS A 24 7.66 -16.20 4.30
C LYS A 24 8.40 -14.90 4.55
N PHE A 25 9.16 -14.43 3.56
CA PHE A 25 9.89 -13.17 3.67
C PHE A 25 8.92 -12.00 3.84
N ASN A 26 7.86 -11.90 3.04
CA ASN A 26 6.91 -10.78 3.05
C ASN A 26 6.09 -10.72 4.36
N ILE A 27 5.78 -11.86 4.98
CA ILE A 27 5.07 -11.91 6.27
C ILE A 27 5.98 -11.43 7.41
N TRP A 28 7.27 -11.79 7.43
CA TRP A 28 8.17 -11.45 8.53
C TRP A 28 8.26 -9.95 8.89
N PRO A 29 8.50 -9.01 7.96
CA PRO A 29 8.61 -7.58 8.26
C PRO A 29 7.29 -6.99 8.72
N THR A 30 6.14 -7.61 8.39
CA THR A 30 4.83 -7.13 8.88
C THR A 30 4.77 -7.21 10.41
N GLY A 31 5.22 -8.33 10.99
CA GLY A 31 5.33 -8.48 12.44
C GLY A 31 6.31 -7.49 13.06
N GLN A 32 7.43 -7.21 12.38
CA GLN A 32 8.42 -6.23 12.85
C GLN A 32 7.90 -4.80 12.82
N ALA A 33 7.13 -4.44 11.79
CA ALA A 33 6.48 -3.14 11.66
C ALA A 33 5.46 -2.93 12.78
N HIS A 34 4.56 -3.89 12.96
CA HIS A 34 3.49 -3.79 13.96
C HIS A 34 4.03 -3.71 15.39
N GLN A 35 5.10 -4.45 15.73
CA GLN A 35 5.76 -4.35 17.04
C GLN A 35 6.32 -2.96 17.35
N ARG A 36 6.53 -2.12 16.32
CA ARG A 36 7.04 -0.76 16.44
C ARG A 36 5.94 0.29 16.23
N GLY A 37 4.68 -0.14 16.18
CA GLY A 37 3.57 0.75 15.86
C GLY A 37 3.72 1.40 14.49
N LEU A 38 4.22 0.66 13.49
CA LEU A 38 4.31 1.12 12.11
C LEU A 38 3.34 0.31 11.27
N SER A 39 2.59 0.97 10.39
CA SER A 39 1.91 0.25 9.32
C SER A 39 2.89 -0.17 8.24
N ILE A 40 2.48 -1.18 7.48
CA ILE A 40 3.23 -1.72 6.35
C ILE A 40 2.32 -1.95 5.16
N GLY A 41 2.83 -1.69 3.95
CA GLY A 41 2.12 -1.95 2.70
C GLY A 41 2.81 -2.98 1.82
N LEU A 42 2.01 -3.68 1.01
CA LEU A 42 2.49 -4.61 0.00
C LEU A 42 2.79 -3.85 -1.28
N LYS A 43 4.03 -3.94 -1.78
CA LYS A 43 4.41 -3.30 -3.03
C LYS A 43 4.45 -4.28 -4.19
N ASN A 44 3.71 -3.98 -5.26
CA ASN A 44 3.67 -4.67 -6.57
C ASN A 44 3.33 -6.18 -6.59
N ASP A 45 3.60 -6.95 -5.53
CA ASP A 45 3.44 -8.41 -5.47
C ASP A 45 1.97 -8.87 -5.48
N MET A 46 1.30 -8.63 -6.61
CA MET A 46 -0.13 -8.83 -6.82
C MET A 46 -0.48 -10.31 -6.84
N VAL A 47 0.46 -11.16 -7.25
CA VAL A 47 0.30 -12.62 -7.34
C VAL A 47 0.10 -13.25 -5.96
N GLN A 48 0.74 -12.70 -4.90
CA GLN A 48 0.61 -13.23 -3.53
C GLN A 48 -0.50 -12.58 -2.71
N ILE A 49 -1.29 -11.65 -3.27
CA ILE A 49 -2.38 -10.95 -2.55
C ILE A 49 -3.32 -11.91 -1.79
N PRO A 50 -3.79 -13.04 -2.36
CA PRO A 50 -4.70 -13.95 -1.65
C PRO A 50 -4.15 -14.45 -0.30
N ASP A 51 -2.82 -14.61 -0.19
CA ASP A 51 -2.16 -15.09 1.02
C ASP A 51 -1.60 -13.96 1.90
N LEU A 52 -1.28 -12.80 1.30
CA LEU A 52 -0.67 -11.67 1.99
C LEU A 52 -1.65 -10.62 2.50
N ILE A 53 -2.87 -10.56 1.95
CA ILE A 53 -3.80 -9.47 2.23
C ILE A 53 -4.10 -9.31 3.72
N ALA A 54 -4.13 -10.39 4.51
CA ALA A 54 -4.37 -10.31 5.96
C ALA A 54 -3.23 -9.62 6.73
N HIS A 55 -2.02 -9.59 6.19
CA HIS A 55 -0.81 -9.13 6.88
C HIS A 55 -0.46 -7.66 6.63
N PHE A 56 -0.91 -7.08 5.50
CA PHE A 56 -0.59 -5.72 5.10
C PHE A 56 -1.76 -4.76 5.33
N GLY A 57 -1.46 -3.51 5.69
CA GLY A 57 -2.49 -2.48 5.95
C GLY A 57 -2.99 -1.77 4.68
N TRP A 58 -2.21 -1.80 3.61
CA TRP A 58 -2.47 -1.12 2.34
C TRP A 58 -1.62 -1.75 1.23
N ALA A 59 -1.89 -1.38 -0.03
CA ALA A 59 -1.06 -1.74 -1.18
C ALA A 59 -0.47 -0.48 -1.82
N LEU A 60 0.73 -0.59 -2.36
CA LEU A 60 1.31 0.38 -3.28
C LEU A 60 1.63 -0.34 -4.58
N ASN A 61 1.07 0.13 -5.67
CA ASN A 61 1.40 -0.37 -7.00
C ASN A 61 2.02 0.74 -7.85
N GLU A 62 2.92 0.34 -8.71
CA GLU A 62 3.46 1.17 -9.78
C GLU A 62 2.85 0.74 -11.11
N GLU A 63 2.29 1.70 -11.82
CA GLU A 63 1.90 1.59 -13.23
C GLU A 63 0.74 0.63 -13.57
N CYS A 64 -0.14 0.27 -12.64
CA CYS A 64 -1.24 -0.63 -12.97
C CYS A 64 -2.16 -0.10 -14.07
N PHE A 65 -2.31 1.23 -14.25
CA PHE A 65 -3.14 1.75 -15.33
C PHE A 65 -2.42 1.67 -16.67
N GLN A 66 -1.10 1.88 -16.68
CA GLN A 66 -0.29 1.74 -17.88
C GLN A 66 -0.26 0.30 -18.41
N PHE A 67 -0.30 -0.67 -17.51
CA PHE A 67 -0.20 -2.10 -17.83
C PHE A 67 -1.53 -2.88 -17.73
N ASP A 68 -2.64 -2.20 -17.45
CA ASP A 68 -3.98 -2.79 -17.34
C ASP A 68 -4.08 -3.90 -16.27
N GLU A 69 -3.50 -3.65 -15.09
CA GLU A 69 -3.36 -4.61 -13.99
C GLU A 69 -4.21 -4.26 -12.76
N CYS A 70 -4.88 -3.10 -12.77
CA CYS A 70 -5.44 -2.51 -11.54
C CYS A 70 -6.51 -3.38 -10.87
N GLU A 71 -7.24 -4.21 -11.62
CA GLU A 71 -8.26 -5.09 -11.05
C GLU A 71 -7.69 -6.09 -10.04
N THR A 72 -6.42 -6.48 -10.19
CA THR A 72 -5.75 -7.41 -9.26
C THR A 72 -5.60 -6.85 -7.84
N LEU A 73 -5.71 -5.52 -7.68
CA LEU A 73 -5.61 -4.82 -6.41
C LEU A 73 -6.96 -4.61 -5.72
N LEU A 74 -8.08 -4.90 -6.40
CA LEU A 74 -9.43 -4.78 -5.82
C LEU A 74 -9.66 -5.56 -4.52
N PRO A 75 -9.01 -6.71 -4.25
CA PRO A 75 -9.11 -7.35 -2.95
C PRO A 75 -8.76 -6.44 -1.78
N PHE A 76 -7.79 -5.52 -1.92
CA PHE A 76 -7.50 -4.53 -0.88
C PHE A 76 -8.68 -3.56 -0.66
N ILE A 77 -9.30 -3.09 -1.74
CA ILE A 77 -10.47 -2.21 -1.65
C ILE A 77 -11.66 -2.92 -1.00
N ASP A 78 -11.92 -4.17 -1.40
CA ASP A 78 -12.98 -5.02 -0.85
C ASP A 78 -12.75 -5.31 0.64
N ALA A 79 -11.49 -5.43 1.05
CA ALA A 79 -11.09 -5.56 2.46
C ALA A 79 -11.09 -4.22 3.23
N GLY A 80 -11.49 -3.12 2.61
CA GLY A 80 -11.52 -1.78 3.22
C GLY A 80 -10.13 -1.14 3.41
N LYS A 81 -9.12 -1.63 2.69
CA LYS A 81 -7.73 -1.17 2.75
C LYS A 81 -7.42 -0.20 1.62
N THR A 82 -6.44 0.67 1.85
CA THR A 82 -6.06 1.69 0.87
C THR A 82 -5.17 1.08 -0.22
N VAL A 83 -5.38 1.49 -1.47
CA VAL A 83 -4.48 1.23 -2.59
C VAL A 83 -3.88 2.56 -3.05
N PHE A 84 -2.57 2.67 -2.97
CA PHE A 84 -1.79 3.76 -3.55
C PHE A 84 -1.30 3.32 -4.93
N ASN A 85 -1.43 4.19 -5.93
CA ASN A 85 -0.94 3.94 -7.28
C ASN A 85 0.03 5.06 -7.72
N VAL A 86 1.11 4.70 -8.41
CA VAL A 86 2.04 5.65 -9.01
C VAL A 86 2.16 5.40 -10.50
N GLU A 87 1.76 6.38 -11.31
CA GLU A 87 2.02 6.40 -12.76
C GLU A 87 3.23 7.28 -13.10
N TYR A 88 4.13 6.75 -13.93
CA TYR A 88 5.32 7.47 -14.40
C TYR A 88 5.12 8.10 -15.77
N ALA A 89 4.58 7.37 -16.74
CA ALA A 89 4.39 7.87 -18.10
C ALA A 89 3.03 8.56 -18.31
N LEU A 90 1.98 8.13 -17.59
CA LEU A 90 0.63 8.65 -17.80
C LEU A 90 0.44 10.05 -17.22
N GLU A 91 -0.29 10.87 -17.97
CA GLU A 91 -0.85 12.14 -17.55
C GLU A 91 -2.12 11.94 -16.73
N THR A 92 -2.42 12.92 -15.88
CA THR A 92 -3.59 12.83 -14.99
C THR A 92 -4.91 12.60 -15.73
N SER A 93 -5.08 13.18 -16.92
CA SER A 93 -6.29 12.98 -17.74
C SER A 93 -6.47 11.55 -18.22
N GLU A 94 -5.43 10.73 -18.25
CA GLU A 94 -5.47 9.38 -18.82
C GLU A 94 -6.00 8.33 -17.83
N PHE A 95 -5.76 8.51 -16.52
CA PHE A 95 -6.07 7.47 -15.53
C PHE A 95 -6.85 7.97 -14.30
N CYS A 96 -6.90 9.28 -14.03
CA CYS A 96 -7.44 9.77 -12.75
C CYS A 96 -8.93 9.47 -12.56
N GLU A 97 -9.71 9.40 -13.65
CA GLU A 97 -11.13 9.06 -13.57
C GLU A 97 -11.32 7.60 -13.15
N GLN A 98 -10.65 6.67 -13.82
CA GLN A 98 -10.66 5.26 -13.47
C GLN A 98 -10.11 5.03 -12.05
N ALA A 99 -9.03 5.70 -11.66
CA ALA A 99 -8.50 5.62 -10.30
C ALA A 99 -9.53 6.04 -9.24
N ARG A 100 -10.36 7.06 -9.51
CA ARG A 100 -11.44 7.46 -8.58
C ARG A 100 -12.55 6.42 -8.49
N GLU A 101 -12.91 5.80 -9.62
CA GLU A 101 -13.90 4.72 -9.68
C GLU A 101 -13.44 3.48 -8.91
N LEU A 102 -12.19 3.06 -9.12
CA LEU A 102 -11.54 1.95 -8.41
C LEU A 102 -11.15 2.30 -6.96
N GLN A 103 -11.30 3.55 -6.58
CA GLN A 103 -11.01 4.09 -5.25
C GLN A 103 -9.53 4.15 -4.85
N PHE A 104 -8.65 4.17 -5.85
CA PHE A 104 -7.20 4.25 -5.67
C PHE A 104 -6.78 5.71 -5.42
N MET A 105 -5.64 5.88 -4.74
CA MET A 105 -5.02 7.18 -4.48
C MET A 105 -3.70 7.31 -5.24
N SER A 106 -3.51 8.37 -6.02
CA SER A 106 -2.24 8.62 -6.70
C SER A 106 -1.52 9.85 -6.19
N PRO A 107 -0.63 9.70 -5.19
CA PRO A 107 -0.13 10.82 -4.42
C PRO A 107 0.84 11.74 -5.17
N LYS A 108 1.59 11.18 -6.14
CA LYS A 108 2.55 11.91 -6.98
C LYS A 108 1.88 12.94 -7.90
N LYS A 109 0.60 12.75 -8.23
CA LYS A 109 -0.14 13.62 -9.14
C LYS A 109 -1.23 14.36 -8.36
N THR A 110 -1.06 15.66 -8.13
CA THR A 110 -1.94 16.49 -7.28
C THR A 110 -3.43 16.40 -7.63
N GLY A 111 -3.77 16.26 -8.92
CA GLY A 111 -5.15 16.07 -9.40
C GLY A 111 -5.77 14.70 -9.10
N CYS A 112 -4.99 13.73 -8.61
CA CYS A 112 -5.41 12.33 -8.39
C CYS A 112 -5.28 11.87 -6.93
N ARG A 113 -5.13 12.80 -5.99
CA ARG A 113 -4.91 12.47 -4.57
C ARG A 113 -6.17 12.01 -3.83
N ARG A 114 -7.34 12.00 -4.49
CA ARG A 114 -8.64 11.72 -3.87
C ARG A 114 -9.31 10.56 -4.57
N ASN A 115 -9.85 9.64 -3.79
CA ASN A 115 -10.80 8.65 -4.28
C ASN A 115 -12.26 9.16 -4.18
N SER A 116 -13.20 8.39 -4.72
CA SER A 116 -14.64 8.68 -4.72
C SER A 116 -15.28 8.77 -3.33
N ARG A 117 -14.65 8.22 -2.27
CA ARG A 117 -15.15 8.26 -0.88
C ARG A 117 -14.78 9.55 -0.14
N GLY A 118 -13.98 10.44 -0.73
CA GLY A 118 -13.55 11.67 -0.07
C GLY A 118 -12.35 11.46 0.86
N LEU A 119 -11.74 12.59 1.25
CA LEU A 119 -10.45 12.74 1.90
C LEU A 119 -10.32 11.88 3.19
N LEU A 120 -9.27 11.05 3.30
CA LEU A 120 -8.58 10.96 4.60
C LEU A 120 -7.91 12.33 4.76
N THR A 121 -8.50 13.21 5.56
CA THR A 121 -7.98 14.56 5.83
C THR A 121 -6.69 14.47 6.63
N VAL A 122 -5.59 14.22 5.92
CA VAL A 122 -4.25 14.50 6.41
C VAL A 122 -3.78 15.75 5.68
N PRO A 123 -3.66 16.90 6.35
CA PRO A 123 -3.04 18.06 5.74
C PRO A 123 -1.56 17.70 5.49
N ASP A 124 -1.11 17.89 4.25
CA ASP A 124 0.27 17.72 3.80
C ASP A 124 0.82 16.29 3.71
N PHE A 125 0.17 15.48 2.86
CA PHE A 125 0.59 14.14 2.42
C PHE A 125 2.09 14.03 2.05
N LYS A 126 2.91 13.45 2.93
CA LYS A 126 4.19 12.81 2.59
C LYS A 126 4.06 11.30 2.74
N MET A 127 4.79 10.53 1.93
CA MET A 127 4.86 9.06 2.05
C MET A 127 5.29 8.62 3.48
N SER A 128 6.05 9.47 4.19
CA SER A 128 6.40 9.28 5.60
C SER A 128 5.19 9.24 6.53
N ASP A 129 4.10 9.89 6.19
CA ASP A 129 2.95 10.09 7.09
C ASP A 129 2.01 8.88 7.05
N ILE A 130 1.97 8.15 5.92
CA ILE A 130 1.31 6.83 5.78
C ILE A 130 1.84 5.85 6.84
N ILE A 131 3.12 5.96 7.19
CA ILE A 131 3.79 5.09 8.17
C ILE A 131 3.22 5.30 9.58
N GLN A 132 2.80 6.52 9.92
CA GLN A 132 2.42 6.92 11.28
C GLN A 132 0.89 6.97 11.49
N GLU A 133 0.09 7.28 10.47
CA GLU A 133 -1.31 7.65 10.69
C GLU A 133 -2.30 6.46 10.73
N SER A 134 -1.94 5.38 10.05
CA SER A 134 -2.59 4.07 10.07
C SER A 134 -2.61 3.41 11.46
N VAL A 135 -1.74 3.86 12.36
CA VAL A 135 -1.67 3.48 13.78
C VAL A 135 -2.85 4.06 14.57
N ARG A 136 -3.29 5.29 14.24
CA ARG A 136 -4.42 5.93 14.94
C ARG A 136 -5.77 5.30 14.59
N LEU A 137 -5.90 4.72 13.41
CA LEU A 137 -7.16 4.09 12.97
C LEU A 137 -7.32 2.64 13.45
N THR A 138 -6.30 2.06 14.10
CA THR A 138 -6.29 0.64 14.52
C THR A 138 -6.06 0.43 16.01
N LEU A 139 -5.72 1.46 16.78
CA LEU A 139 -5.58 1.37 18.24
C LEU A 139 -6.89 1.73 18.97
N PRO A 140 -7.29 0.97 20.00
CA PRO A 140 -8.35 1.40 20.91
C PRO A 140 -7.90 2.65 21.69
N ALA A 141 -8.85 3.55 21.96
CA ALA A 141 -8.67 4.89 22.56
C ALA A 141 -8.01 4.92 23.96
N THR A 142 -7.51 3.80 24.47
CA THR A 142 -6.93 3.68 25.82
C THR A 142 -5.40 3.73 25.83
N MET A 143 -4.74 4.00 24.69
CA MET A 143 -3.28 4.10 24.57
C MET A 143 -2.78 5.48 24.12
N GLU A 144 -3.62 6.52 24.20
CA GLU A 144 -3.26 7.88 23.78
C GLU A 144 -2.30 8.59 24.75
N ASP A 145 -2.14 8.09 25.99
CA ASP A 145 -1.41 8.80 27.05
C ASP A 145 0.12 8.54 27.12
N ASP A 146 0.69 7.65 26.31
CA ASP A 146 2.13 7.28 26.38
C ASP A 146 3.01 7.92 25.28
N LEU A 147 2.50 8.90 24.52
CA LEU A 147 3.22 9.50 23.39
C LEU A 147 3.56 10.99 23.57
N GLU A 148 4.09 11.37 24.74
CA GLU A 148 4.91 12.59 24.86
C GLU A 148 6.38 12.28 24.53
N TRP A 149 6.81 12.58 23.30
CA TRP A 149 8.21 12.43 22.88
C TRP A 149 8.98 13.75 23.07
N HIS A 150 10.02 13.70 23.91
CA HIS A 150 11.17 14.62 23.89
C HIS A 150 12.11 14.29 22.72
#